data_AF-A0A848J2L7-F1
#
_entry.id   AF-A0A848J2L7-F1
#
_cell.length_a   1.000
_cell.length_b   1.000
_cell.length_c   1.000
_cell.angle_alpha   90.00
_cell.angle_beta   90.00
_cell.angle_gamma   90.00
#
_symmetry.space_group_name_H-M   'P 1'
#
loop_
_entity.id
_entity.type
_entity.pdbx_description
1 polymer ?
#
loop_
_entity_poly.entity_id
_entity_poly.type
_entity_poly.pdbx_seq_one_letter_code
_entity_poly.pdbx_strand_id
1 'polypeptide(L)'
;MIYGITLIVLGVLASPNLLLSKKPNAKEILDKITPYQGWIGLLFCIWGVWGLIQSILNISLLSHWPIWWITWFASSAVEAVLGFILGYGMINKLLLSKNEEAKRKGEQLLAKLAPVQGKLGLFGIIVGAWVIVAAIMFYA
;
A
#
# COMPACT_ATOMS: atom_id res chain seq x y z
N MET A 1 10.66 -10.58 -3.34
CA MET A 1 9.64 -11.43 -2.66
C MET A 1 8.90 -10.71 -1.54
N ILE A 2 9.58 -10.18 -0.50
CA ILE A 2 8.95 -9.53 0.66
C ILE A 2 7.97 -8.40 0.26
N TYR A 3 8.38 -7.48 -0.62
CA TYR A 3 7.51 -6.41 -1.14
C TYR A 3 6.22 -6.93 -1.80
N GLY A 4 6.31 -8.04 -2.55
CA GLY A 4 5.15 -8.62 -3.22
C GLY A 4 4.16 -9.22 -2.24
N ILE A 5 4.65 -9.92 -1.21
CA ILE A 5 3.82 -10.46 -0.12
C ILE A 5 3.13 -9.33 0.63
N THR A 6 3.88 -8.29 1.00
CA THR A 6 3.36 -7.09 1.67
C THR A 6 2.22 -6.43 0.87
N LEU A 7 2.41 -6.24 -0.43
CA LEU A 7 1.39 -5.65 -1.30
C LEU A 7 0.13 -6.50 -1.42
N ILE A 8 0.28 -7.82 -1.46
CA ILE A 8 -0.87 -8.73 -1.43
C ILE A 8 -1.62 -8.58 -0.10
N VAL A 9 -0.93 -8.57 1.03
CA VAL A 9 -1.54 -8.41 2.36
C VAL A 9 -2.28 -7.07 2.46
N LEU A 10 -1.63 -5.97 2.08
CA LEU A 10 -2.26 -4.65 2.05
C LEU A 10 -3.46 -4.60 1.11
N GLY A 11 -3.35 -5.19 -0.09
CA GLY A 11 -4.43 -5.19 -1.07
C GLY A 11 -5.65 -5.99 -0.63
N VAL A 12 -5.42 -7.11 0.06
CA VAL A 12 -6.42 -7.93 0.75
C VAL A 12 -7.10 -7.10 1.84
N LEU A 13 -6.34 -6.47 2.73
CA LEU A 13 -6.90 -5.61 3.80
C LEU A 13 -7.67 -4.40 3.26
N ALA A 14 -7.24 -3.85 2.13
CA ALA A 14 -7.91 -2.74 1.46
C ALA A 14 -9.19 -3.16 0.71
N SER A 15 -9.40 -4.46 0.50
CA SER A 15 -10.52 -5.01 -0.28
C SER A 15 -11.38 -5.99 0.54
N PRO A 16 -11.99 -5.57 1.66
CA PRO A 16 -12.74 -6.48 2.54
C PRO A 16 -13.90 -7.18 1.82
N ASN A 17 -14.56 -6.51 0.87
CA ASN A 17 -15.64 -7.10 0.06
C ASN A 17 -15.14 -8.28 -0.79
N LEU A 18 -13.90 -8.23 -1.29
CA LEU A 18 -13.31 -9.31 -2.05
C LEU A 18 -12.99 -10.51 -1.14
N LEU A 19 -12.52 -10.28 0.09
CA LEU A 19 -12.36 -11.39 1.06
C LEU A 19 -13.70 -12.00 1.45
N LEU A 20 -14.65 -11.17 1.87
CA LEU A 20 -15.92 -11.63 2.41
C LEU A 20 -16.75 -12.38 1.35
N SER A 21 -16.64 -12.00 0.07
CA SER A 21 -17.29 -12.73 -1.03
C SER A 21 -16.68 -14.11 -1.33
N LYS A 22 -15.38 -14.32 -1.03
CA LYS A 22 -14.69 -15.61 -1.26
C LYS A 22 -14.61 -16.48 -0.01
N LYS A 23 -14.52 -15.87 1.18
CA LYS A 23 -14.46 -16.50 2.48
C LYS A 23 -15.28 -15.67 3.48
N PRO A 24 -16.57 -15.99 3.69
CA PRO A 24 -17.41 -15.32 4.68
C PRO A 24 -16.84 -15.38 6.11
N ASN A 25 -16.13 -16.46 6.45
CA ASN A 25 -15.42 -16.65 7.73
C ASN A 25 -14.26 -15.64 7.93
N ALA A 26 -13.79 -14.94 6.88
CA ALA A 26 -12.74 -13.94 7.02
C ALA A 26 -13.17 -12.72 7.86
N LYS A 27 -14.47 -12.54 8.13
CA LYS A 27 -14.99 -11.44 8.96
C LYS A 27 -14.38 -11.44 10.36
N GLU A 28 -14.33 -12.58 11.03
CA GLU A 28 -13.77 -12.68 12.40
C GLU A 28 -12.27 -12.30 12.43
N ILE A 29 -11.52 -12.65 11.39
CA ILE A 29 -10.10 -12.32 11.26
C ILE A 29 -9.93 -10.82 10.98
N LEU A 30 -10.74 -10.25 10.09
CA LEU A 30 -10.72 -8.81 9.80
C LEU A 30 -11.06 -7.99 11.05
N ASP A 31 -12.05 -8.42 11.83
CA ASP A 31 -12.45 -7.77 13.09
C ASP A 31 -11.31 -7.78 14.12
N LYS A 32 -10.52 -8.87 14.18
CA LYS A 32 -9.32 -8.96 15.03
C LYS A 32 -8.15 -8.07 14.56
N ILE A 33 -8.02 -7.86 13.25
CA ILE A 33 -6.95 -7.03 12.66
C ILE A 33 -7.31 -5.54 12.69
N THR A 34 -8.60 -5.20 12.67
CA THR A 34 -9.12 -3.82 12.63
C THR A 34 -8.48 -2.88 13.66
N PRO A 35 -8.28 -3.25 14.94
CA PRO A 35 -7.61 -2.40 15.93
C PRO A 35 -6.16 -2.05 15.56
N TYR A 36 -5.48 -2.95 14.85
CA TYR A 36 -4.09 -2.79 14.43
C TYR A 36 -3.95 -2.21 13.02
N GLN A 37 -5.03 -2.19 12.23
CA GLN A 37 -5.04 -1.75 10.83
C GLN A 37 -4.46 -0.35 10.66
N GLY A 38 -4.75 0.57 11.59
CA GLY A 38 -4.19 1.93 11.55
C GLY A 38 -2.66 1.98 11.67
N TRP A 39 -2.09 1.12 12.52
CA TRP A 39 -0.64 1.00 12.67
C TRP A 39 0.02 0.32 11.48
N ILE A 40 -0.61 -0.74 10.97
CA ILE A 40 -0.19 -1.45 9.76
C ILE A 40 -0.12 -0.45 8.59
N GLY A 41 -1.20 0.31 8.36
CA GLY A 41 -1.23 1.31 7.30
C GLY A 41 -0.19 2.41 7.48
N LEU A 42 0.02 2.91 8.70
CA LEU A 42 1.06 3.92 8.97
C LEU A 42 2.46 3.43 8.60
N LEU A 43 2.84 2.22 9.05
CA LEU A 43 4.15 1.65 8.77
C LEU A 43 4.37 1.48 7.26
N PHE A 44 3.38 0.94 6.55
CA PHE A 44 3.47 0.76 5.11
C PHE A 44 3.37 2.05 4.31
N CYS A 45 2.68 3.07 4.83
CA CYS A 45 2.72 4.41 4.25
C CYS A 45 4.15 4.97 4.28
N ILE A 46 4.82 4.88 5.43
CA ILE A 46 6.20 5.36 5.60
C ILE A 46 7.16 4.53 4.72
N TRP A 47 7.02 3.21 4.73
CA TRP A 47 7.84 2.30 3.92
C TRP A 47 7.65 2.55 2.42
N GLY A 48 6.42 2.71 1.94
CA GLY A 48 6.12 2.99 0.54
C GLY A 48 6.68 4.35 0.10
N VAL A 49 6.54 5.39 0.92
CA VAL A 49 7.16 6.71 0.65
C VAL A 49 8.68 6.61 0.60
N TRP A 50 9.28 5.86 1.52
CA TRP A 50 10.72 5.59 1.50
C TRP A 50 11.15 4.84 0.24
N GLY A 51 10.37 3.83 -0.18
CA GLY A 51 10.58 3.08 -1.42
C GLY A 51 10.51 3.97 -2.67
N LEU A 52 9.58 4.93 -2.70
CA LEU A 52 9.51 5.93 -3.77
C LEU A 52 10.77 6.80 -3.82
N ILE A 53 11.20 7.33 -2.67
CA ILE A 53 12.44 8.14 -2.59
C ILE A 53 13.63 7.31 -3.08
N GLN A 54 13.78 6.08 -2.59
CA GLN A 54 14.84 5.17 -3.00
C GLN A 54 14.83 4.87 -4.51
N SER A 55 13.64 4.66 -5.10
CA SER A 55 13.52 4.44 -6.54
C SER A 55 13.97 5.66 -7.35
N ILE A 56 13.65 6.88 -6.90
CA ILE A 56 14.06 8.13 -7.56
C ILE A 56 15.58 8.35 -7.41
N LEU A 57 16.14 8.09 -6.22
CA LEU A 57 17.59 8.15 -6.01
C LEU A 57 18.35 7.16 -6.90
N ASN A 58 17.71 6.06 -7.27
CA ASN A 58 18.25 5.02 -8.14
C ASN A 58 17.69 5.09 -9.57
N ILE A 59 17.34 6.28 -10.07
CA ILE A 59 16.77 6.46 -11.42
C ILE A 59 17.71 5.98 -12.54
N SER A 60 19.01 5.86 -12.28
CA SER A 60 19.98 5.28 -13.22
C SER A 60 19.65 3.82 -13.61
N LEU A 61 18.91 3.09 -12.77
CA LEU A 61 18.39 1.76 -13.12
C LEU A 61 17.34 1.82 -14.23
N LEU A 62 16.68 2.94 -14.47
CA LEU A 62 15.72 3.09 -15.57
C LEU A 62 16.41 2.87 -16.94
N SER A 63 17.66 3.29 -17.08
CA SER A 63 18.43 3.15 -18.34
C SER A 63 18.90 1.72 -18.60
N HIS A 64 19.07 0.91 -17.56
CA HIS A 64 19.69 -0.42 -17.66
C HIS A 64 18.67 -1.56 -17.44
N TRP A 65 17.75 -1.37 -16.49
CA TRP A 65 16.76 -2.35 -16.04
C TRP A 65 15.38 -1.68 -15.89
N PRO A 66 14.79 -1.14 -16.97
CA PRO A 66 13.59 -0.32 -16.90
C PRO A 66 12.39 -1.05 -16.29
N ILE A 67 12.22 -2.34 -16.62
CA ILE A 67 11.11 -3.17 -16.12
C ILE A 67 11.20 -3.31 -14.59
N TRP A 68 12.40 -3.55 -14.06
CA TRP A 68 12.63 -3.69 -12.62
C TRP A 68 12.35 -2.37 -11.90
N TRP A 69 12.89 -1.27 -12.43
CA TRP A 69 12.70 0.06 -11.84
C TRP A 69 11.23 0.46 -11.82
N ILE A 70 10.51 0.29 -12.93
CA ILE A 70 9.07 0.60 -13.03
C ILE A 70 8.27 -0.26 -12.05
N THR A 71 8.60 -1.54 -11.94
CA THR A 71 7.96 -2.45 -11.00
C THR A 71 8.14 -1.99 -9.56
N TRP A 72 9.36 -1.63 -9.17
CA TRP A 72 9.67 -1.15 -7.82
C TRP A 72 8.98 0.19 -7.52
N PHE A 73 9.03 1.13 -8.45
CA PHE A 73 8.36 2.42 -8.33
C PHE A 73 6.85 2.25 -8.16
N ALA A 74 6.21 1.49 -9.07
CA ALA A 74 4.76 1.24 -9.02
C ALA A 74 4.36 0.52 -7.73
N SER A 75 5.14 -0.47 -7.31
CA SER A 75 4.93 -1.19 -6.05
C SER A 75 4.94 -0.26 -4.85
N SER A 76 5.97 0.58 -4.74
CA SER A 76 6.13 1.54 -3.64
C SER A 76 5.03 2.61 -3.64
N ALA A 77 4.59 3.06 -4.82
CA ALA A 77 3.46 3.98 -4.96
C ALA A 77 2.16 3.37 -4.45
N VAL A 78 1.84 2.14 -4.86
CA VAL A 78 0.63 1.45 -4.41
C VAL A 78 0.68 1.19 -2.91
N GLU A 79 1.83 0.76 -2.39
CA GLU A 79 2.06 0.54 -0.96
C GLU A 79 1.85 1.84 -0.15
N ALA A 80 2.42 2.96 -0.62
CA ALA A 80 2.25 4.26 0.03
C ALA A 80 0.78 4.71 0.06
N VAL A 81 0.07 4.55 -1.06
CA VAL A 81 -1.33 4.95 -1.18
C VAL A 81 -2.24 4.07 -0.32
N LEU A 82 -2.09 2.74 -0.39
CA LEU A 82 -2.88 1.82 0.42
C LEU A 82 -2.56 1.98 1.91
N GLY A 83 -1.28 2.13 2.26
CA GLY A 83 -0.83 2.43 3.62
C GLY A 83 -1.44 3.73 4.14
N PHE A 84 -1.45 4.79 3.33
CA PHE A 84 -2.08 6.07 3.69
C PHE A 84 -3.57 5.91 3.96
N ILE A 85 -4.31 5.22 3.08
CA ILE A 85 -5.76 5.03 3.24
C ILE A 85 -6.06 4.22 4.51
N LEU A 86 -5.39 3.07 4.70
CA LEU A 86 -5.61 2.17 5.84
C LEU A 86 -5.12 2.79 7.16
N GLY A 87 -4.05 3.58 7.10
CA GLY A 87 -3.37 4.20 8.24
C GLY A 87 -3.84 5.61 8.57
N TYR A 88 -4.75 6.19 7.79
CA TYR A 88 -5.08 7.61 7.88
C TYR A 88 -5.48 8.05 9.29
N GLY A 89 -6.28 7.25 10.00
CA GLY A 89 -6.68 7.57 11.37
C GLY A 89 -5.48 7.75 12.31
N MET A 90 -4.44 6.92 12.16
CA MET A 90 -3.21 7.03 12.96
C MET A 90 -2.30 8.14 12.45
N ILE A 91 -2.13 8.28 11.14
CA ILE A 91 -1.38 9.38 10.50
C ILE A 91 -1.93 10.73 10.94
N ASN A 92 -3.26 10.88 10.89
CA ASN A 92 -3.93 12.10 11.31
C ASN A 92 -3.69 12.37 12.80
N LYS A 93 -3.89 11.36 13.67
CA LYS A 93 -3.67 11.50 15.11
C LYS A 93 -2.24 11.89 15.48
N LEU A 94 -1.24 11.26 14.88
CA LEU A 94 0.17 11.40 15.27
C LEU A 94 0.92 12.52 14.54
N LEU A 95 0.61 12.75 13.26
CA LEU A 95 1.41 13.61 12.37
C LEU A 95 0.65 14.88 11.93
N LEU A 96 -0.64 14.77 11.58
CA LEU A 96 -1.40 15.89 10.99
C LEU A 96 -2.18 16.72 12.01
N SER A 97 -2.52 16.15 13.17
CA SER A 97 -3.37 16.77 14.22
C SER A 97 -2.84 18.10 14.75
N LYS A 98 -1.53 18.35 14.60
CA LYS A 98 -0.86 19.57 15.06
C LYS A 98 -0.92 20.73 14.06
N ASN A 99 -1.41 20.49 12.84
CA ASN A 99 -1.49 21.49 11.78
C ASN A 99 -2.83 21.36 11.04
N GLU A 100 -3.70 22.37 11.21
CA GLU A 100 -5.04 22.37 10.59
C GLU A 100 -5.00 22.32 9.06
N GLU A 101 -4.03 22.96 8.42
CA GLU A 101 -3.88 22.91 6.96
C GLU A 101 -3.50 21.49 6.49
N ALA A 102 -2.57 20.86 7.20
CA ALA A 102 -2.12 19.49 6.89
C ALA A 102 -3.24 18.47 7.09
N LYS A 103 -4.00 18.61 8.18
CA LYS A 103 -5.20 17.80 8.43
C LYS A 103 -6.23 17.97 7.32
N ARG A 104 -6.57 19.21 6.95
CA ARG A 104 -7.54 19.50 5.88
C ARG A 104 -7.11 18.88 4.54
N LYS A 105 -5.84 19.02 4.16
CA LYS A 105 -5.29 18.39 2.95
C LYS A 105 -5.32 16.87 3.02
N GLY A 106 -5.03 16.30 4.18
CA GLY A 106 -5.12 14.86 4.43
C GLY A 106 -6.54 14.33 4.24
N GLU A 107 -7.53 15.01 4.80
CA GLU A 107 -8.94 14.62 4.69
C GLU A 107 -9.43 14.72 3.24
N GLN A 108 -9.04 15.78 2.52
CA GLN A 108 -9.32 15.93 1.09
C GLN A 108 -8.69 14.82 0.26
N LEU A 109 -7.45 14.43 0.57
CA LEU A 109 -6.77 13.34 -0.12
C LEU A 109 -7.45 11.99 0.17
N LEU A 110 -7.77 11.71 1.44
CA LEU A 110 -8.51 10.51 1.81
C LEU A 110 -9.87 10.44 1.11
N ALA A 111 -10.62 11.55 1.06
CA ALA A 111 -11.93 11.60 0.39
C ALA A 111 -11.85 11.25 -1.11
N LYS A 112 -10.73 11.57 -1.76
CA LYS A 112 -10.49 11.20 -3.17
C LYS A 112 -10.06 9.74 -3.33
N LEU A 113 -9.33 9.20 -2.37
CA LEU A 113 -8.72 7.87 -2.45
C LEU A 113 -9.63 6.75 -1.91
N ALA A 114 -10.44 7.02 -0.88
CA ALA A 114 -11.32 6.04 -0.26
C ALA A 114 -12.29 5.37 -1.25
N PRO A 115 -12.91 6.08 -2.22
CA PRO A 115 -13.80 5.45 -3.21
C PRO A 115 -13.10 4.45 -4.13
N VAL A 116 -11.80 4.62 -4.37
CA VAL A 116 -10.99 3.74 -5.22
C VAL A 116 -10.17 2.73 -4.42
N GLN A 117 -10.25 2.74 -3.08
CA GLN A 117 -9.49 1.86 -2.19
C GLN A 117 -9.60 0.39 -2.58
N GLY A 118 -10.81 -0.12 -2.85
CA GLY A 118 -11.00 -1.52 -3.24
C GLY A 118 -10.40 -1.85 -4.62
N LYS A 119 -10.42 -0.91 -5.56
CA LYS A 119 -9.77 -1.07 -6.89
C LYS A 119 -8.25 -1.04 -6.74
N LEU A 120 -7.73 -0.13 -5.92
CA LEU A 120 -6.31 -0.06 -5.59
C LEU A 120 -5.84 -1.30 -4.83
N GLY A 121 -6.68 -1.87 -3.96
CA GLY A 121 -6.37 -3.10 -3.26
C GLY A 121 -6.25 -4.29 -4.20
N LEU A 122 -7.17 -4.43 -5.16
CA LEU A 122 -7.05 -5.42 -6.23
C LEU A 122 -5.80 -5.21 -7.09
N PHE A 123 -5.51 -3.95 -7.44
CA PHE A 123 -4.28 -3.60 -8.16
C PHE A 123 -3.03 -3.97 -7.36
N GLY A 124 -3.01 -3.73 -6.04
CA GLY A 124 -1.93 -4.14 -5.14
C GLY A 124 -1.72 -5.65 -5.10
N ILE A 125 -2.80 -6.44 -5.14
CA ILE A 125 -2.70 -7.91 -5.25
C ILE A 125 -2.04 -8.32 -6.57
N ILE A 126 -2.47 -7.73 -7.70
CA ILE A 126 -1.93 -8.03 -9.04
C ILE A 126 -0.45 -7.66 -9.12
N VAL A 127 -0.10 -6.44 -8.71
CA VAL A 127 1.29 -5.97 -8.69
C VAL A 127 2.14 -6.80 -7.74
N GLY A 128 1.61 -7.17 -6.56
CA GLY A 128 2.32 -8.03 -5.61
C GLY A 128 2.61 -9.42 -6.17
N ALA A 129 1.66 -10.02 -6.89
CA ALA A 129 1.87 -11.29 -7.60
C ALA A 129 2.95 -11.14 -8.68
N TRP A 130 2.91 -10.07 -9.47
CA TRP A 130 3.96 -9.75 -10.44
C TRP A 130 5.34 -9.60 -9.78
N VAL A 131 5.44 -8.89 -8.66
CA VAL A 131 6.71 -8.71 -7.92
C VAL A 131 7.29 -10.04 -7.45
N ILE A 132 6.45 -11.01 -7.07
CA ILE A 132 6.90 -12.35 -6.71
C ILE A 132 7.46 -13.07 -7.95
N VAL A 133 6.73 -13.05 -9.06
CA VAL A 133 7.16 -13.65 -10.32
C VAL A 133 8.45 -13.01 -10.83
N ALA A 134 8.53 -11.67 -10.84
CA ALA A 134 9.73 -10.93 -11.22
C ALA A 134 10.91 -11.26 -10.31
N ALA A 135 10.70 -11.40 -8.99
CA ALA A 135 11.76 -11.81 -8.09
C ALA A 135 12.29 -13.22 -8.42
N ILE A 136 11.42 -14.15 -8.81
CA ILE A 136 11.84 -15.50 -9.24
C ILE A 136 12.55 -15.42 -10.60
N MET A 137 12.06 -14.63 -11.56
CA MET A 137 12.67 -14.57 -12.89
C MET A 137 14.02 -13.85 -12.95
N PHE A 138 14.21 -12.80 -12.14
CA PHE A 138 15.41 -11.96 -12.20
C PHE A 138 16.46 -12.26 -11.12
N TYR A 139 16.09 -13.00 -10.07
CA TYR A 139 16.96 -13.30 -8.93
C TYR A 139 17.02 -14.80 -8.55
N ALA A 140 16.48 -15.71 -9.36
CA ALA A 140 16.69 -17.16 -9.20
C ALA A 140 17.86 -17.69 -10.04
#